data_AF-A0A7Y6X8Y5-F1
#
_entry.id   AF-A0A7Y6X8Y5-F1
#
_cell.length_a   1.000
_cell.length_b   1.000
_cell.length_c   1.000
_cell.angle_alpha   90.00
_cell.angle_beta   90.00
_cell.angle_gamma   90.00
#
_symmetry.space_group_name_H-M   'P 1'
#
loop_
_entity.id
_entity.type
_entity.pdbx_description
1 polymer ?
#
loop_
_entity_poly.entity_id
_entity_poly.type
_entity_poly.pdbx_seq_one_letter_code
_entity_poly.pdbx_strand_id
1 'polypeptide(L)'
;MVRRRPNFNKTVRSLIRDIATKLPEFAHVKAGRILVVAGEARRASRGTVKPLCFRGGKSTDRTGRRKPVIRIRGRRMLYCITLRPLFFRGSTAQARLETVLHELFHLSRRFDGTLHSGRRHAVLGKDFARKLRPLVRRYLKMCPPELLSALALTGEVRVLQWLERPGPAYVPGTHRRVRKVYTEDQLYYGIARMVTPKPRVPREAVVRLKVH
;
A
#
# COMPACT_ATOMS: atom_id res chain seq x y z
N MET A 1 -7.57 24.42 20.93
CA MET A 1 -8.09 23.74 19.72
C MET A 1 -7.47 22.36 19.57
N VAL A 2 -8.25 21.28 19.65
CA VAL A 2 -7.74 19.93 19.36
C VAL A 2 -7.45 19.83 17.86
N ARG A 3 -6.17 19.81 17.48
CA ARG A 3 -5.76 19.72 16.07
C ARG A 3 -6.27 18.39 15.50
N ARG A 4 -7.24 18.45 14.57
CA ARG A 4 -7.89 17.26 14.03
C ARG A 4 -6.87 16.38 13.29
N ARG A 5 -6.74 15.12 13.70
CA ARG A 5 -5.85 14.13 13.08
C ARG A 5 -6.20 13.94 11.59
N PRO A 6 -5.24 14.13 10.65
CA PRO A 6 -5.50 13.93 9.23
C PRO A 6 -5.92 12.51 8.90
N ASN A 7 -6.80 12.35 7.91
CA ASN A 7 -7.22 11.03 7.41
C ASN A 7 -6.21 10.51 6.38
N PHE A 8 -5.31 9.64 6.80
CA PHE A 8 -4.23 9.19 5.94
C PHE A 8 -4.69 8.30 4.78
N ASN A 9 -5.85 7.63 4.92
CA ASN A 9 -6.43 6.89 3.81
C ASN A 9 -6.80 7.81 2.63
N LYS A 10 -7.19 9.07 2.89
CA LYS A 10 -7.44 10.05 1.81
C LYS A 10 -6.14 10.37 1.08
N THR A 11 -5.05 10.65 1.82
CA THR A 11 -3.72 10.92 1.25
C THR A 11 -3.25 9.77 0.35
N VAL A 12 -3.26 8.54 0.86
CA VAL A 12 -2.80 7.37 0.07
C VAL A 12 -3.72 7.11 -1.13
N ARG A 13 -5.04 7.29 -1.00
CA ARG A 13 -5.97 7.14 -2.12
C ARG A 13 -5.74 8.20 -3.20
N SER A 14 -5.49 9.45 -2.83
CA SER A 14 -5.15 10.53 -3.76
C SER A 14 -3.83 10.25 -4.47
N LEU A 15 -2.81 9.79 -3.74
CA LEU A 15 -1.54 9.34 -4.32
C LEU A 15 -1.73 8.21 -5.34
N ILE A 16 -2.46 7.15 -5.00
CA ILE A 16 -2.71 6.03 -5.93
C ILE A 16 -3.44 6.51 -7.18
N ARG A 17 -4.41 7.44 -7.03
CA ARG A 17 -5.13 8.01 -8.18
C ARG A 17 -4.18 8.81 -9.07
N ASP A 18 -3.36 9.68 -8.50
CA ASP A 18 -2.43 10.53 -9.24
C ASP A 18 -1.35 9.69 -9.96
N ILE A 19 -0.82 8.65 -9.30
CA ILE A 19 0.06 7.65 -9.94
C ILE A 19 -0.61 7.02 -11.16
N ALA A 20 -1.85 6.53 -11.01
CA ALA A 20 -2.57 5.87 -12.10
C ALA A 20 -2.85 6.83 -13.27
N THR A 21 -3.05 8.12 -12.99
CA THR A 21 -3.25 9.15 -14.02
C THR A 21 -1.94 9.49 -14.76
N LYS A 22 -0.82 9.61 -14.04
CA LYS A 22 0.43 10.16 -14.60
C LYS A 22 1.43 9.11 -15.11
N LEU A 23 1.29 7.85 -14.70
CA LEU A 23 2.19 6.77 -15.11
C LEU A 23 1.43 5.72 -15.92
N PRO A 24 1.69 5.59 -17.23
CA PRO A 24 1.02 4.61 -18.10
C PRO A 24 1.11 3.17 -17.59
N GLU A 25 2.22 2.79 -16.94
CA GLU A 25 2.41 1.45 -16.38
C GLU A 25 1.42 1.10 -15.26
N PHE A 26 0.75 2.11 -14.69
CA PHE A 26 -0.24 2.01 -13.63
C PHE A 26 -1.65 2.47 -14.07
N ALA A 27 -1.87 2.81 -15.35
CA ALA A 27 -3.16 3.31 -15.85
C ALA A 27 -4.35 2.35 -15.60
N HIS A 28 -4.08 1.04 -15.51
CA HIS A 28 -5.06 0.01 -15.17
C HIS A 28 -5.54 0.06 -13.71
N VAL A 29 -4.84 0.77 -12.82
CA VAL A 29 -5.10 0.80 -11.39
C VAL A 29 -6.31 1.67 -11.06
N LYS A 30 -7.30 1.09 -10.38
CA LYS A 30 -8.48 1.81 -9.89
C LYS A 30 -8.39 2.00 -8.38
N ALA A 31 -7.95 3.18 -7.92
CA ALA A 31 -7.78 3.51 -6.50
C ALA A 31 -9.01 3.18 -5.64
N GLY A 32 -10.22 3.35 -6.20
CA GLY A 32 -11.48 3.04 -5.51
C GLY A 32 -11.80 1.55 -5.31
N ARG A 33 -10.92 0.64 -5.75
CA ARG A 33 -11.03 -0.82 -5.59
C ARG A 33 -9.89 -1.39 -4.73
N ILE A 34 -9.07 -0.52 -4.15
CA ILE A 34 -7.96 -0.88 -3.26
C ILE A 34 -8.32 -0.40 -1.86
N LEU A 35 -8.45 -1.34 -0.92
CA LEU A 35 -8.53 -1.03 0.49
C LEU A 35 -7.12 -0.79 1.02
N VAL A 36 -6.94 0.30 1.76
CA VAL A 36 -5.69 0.60 2.47
C VAL A 36 -5.98 0.51 3.95
N VAL A 37 -5.18 -0.26 4.69
CA VAL A 37 -5.26 -0.37 6.15
C VAL A 37 -3.87 -0.27 6.75
N ALA A 38 -3.76 0.12 8.02
CA ALA A 38 -2.59 -0.16 8.83
C ALA A 38 -2.72 -1.55 9.47
N GLY A 39 -1.58 -2.17 9.79
CA GLY A 39 -1.56 -3.45 10.48
C GLY A 39 -0.22 -3.72 11.16
N GLU A 40 -0.15 -4.88 11.81
CA GLU A 40 0.99 -5.35 12.59
C GLU A 40 2.31 -5.41 11.81
N ALA A 41 3.43 -5.44 12.54
CA ALA A 41 4.75 -5.64 11.97
C ALA A 41 4.83 -6.99 11.23
N ARG A 42 5.57 -7.01 10.11
CA ARG A 42 5.81 -8.23 9.36
C ARG A 42 7.20 -8.17 8.74
N ARG A 43 8.17 -8.80 9.41
CA ARG A 43 9.60 -8.74 9.02
C ARG A 43 10.02 -7.27 8.78
N ALA A 44 10.89 -7.03 7.81
CA ALA A 44 11.32 -5.69 7.41
C ALA A 44 10.37 -4.98 6.41
N SER A 45 9.12 -5.43 6.26
CA SER A 45 8.19 -4.88 5.25
C SER A 45 7.64 -3.52 5.68
N ARG A 46 7.62 -2.54 4.75
CA ARG A 46 6.92 -1.26 4.93
C ARG A 46 5.46 -1.33 4.48
N GLY A 47 5.18 -2.07 3.43
CA GLY A 47 3.84 -2.36 2.94
C GLY A 47 3.72 -3.83 2.60
N THR A 48 2.50 -4.30 2.40
CA THR A 48 2.22 -5.57 1.73
C THR A 48 0.89 -5.48 1.00
N VAL A 49 0.78 -6.07 -0.18
CA VAL A 49 -0.51 -6.23 -0.87
C VAL A 49 -1.04 -7.67 -0.81
N LYS A 50 -2.33 -7.81 -0.46
CA LYS A 50 -3.08 -9.08 -0.52
C LYS A 50 -4.06 -9.05 -1.70
N PRO A 51 -4.02 -10.02 -2.62
CA PRO A 51 -5.07 -10.20 -3.63
C PRO A 51 -6.35 -10.76 -3.01
N LEU A 52 -7.47 -10.07 -3.21
CA LEU A 52 -8.76 -10.43 -2.61
C LEU A 52 -9.62 -11.34 -3.51
N CYS A 53 -9.16 -11.61 -4.73
CA CYS A 53 -9.87 -12.48 -5.68
C CYS A 53 -9.01 -13.67 -6.09
N PHE A 54 -9.66 -14.68 -6.65
CA PHE A 54 -9.03 -15.65 -7.53
C PHE A 54 -8.96 -15.11 -8.96
N ARG A 55 -8.37 -15.89 -9.87
CA ARG A 55 -8.20 -15.55 -11.28
C ARG A 55 -9.50 -15.04 -11.91
N GLY A 56 -9.43 -13.93 -12.65
CA GLY A 56 -10.59 -13.33 -13.30
C GLY A 56 -11.56 -12.63 -12.34
N GLY A 57 -11.11 -12.22 -11.15
CA GLY A 57 -11.96 -11.49 -10.20
C GLY A 57 -12.98 -12.35 -9.46
N LYS A 58 -12.86 -13.68 -9.52
CA LYS A 58 -13.81 -14.60 -8.87
C LYS A 58 -13.57 -14.70 -7.37
N SER A 59 -14.65 -14.90 -6.60
CA SER A 59 -14.56 -15.21 -5.16
C SER A 59 -14.38 -16.70 -4.90
N THR A 60 -14.62 -17.54 -5.90
CA THR A 60 -14.52 -18.99 -5.85
C THR A 60 -13.55 -19.48 -6.93
N ASP A 61 -12.69 -20.44 -6.61
CA ASP A 61 -11.81 -21.08 -7.60
C ASP A 61 -12.43 -22.37 -8.18
N ARG A 62 -11.67 -23.07 -9.05
CA ARG A 62 -12.12 -24.30 -9.70
C ARG A 62 -12.27 -25.48 -8.74
N THR A 63 -11.63 -25.44 -7.57
CA THR A 63 -11.72 -26.51 -6.56
C THR A 63 -12.77 -26.21 -5.49
N GLY A 64 -13.61 -25.19 -5.72
CA GLY A 64 -14.68 -24.80 -4.80
C GLY A 64 -14.24 -23.97 -3.60
N ARG A 65 -12.94 -23.65 -3.46
CA ARG A 65 -12.45 -22.79 -2.37
C ARG A 65 -12.96 -21.38 -2.58
N ARG A 66 -13.31 -20.72 -1.47
CA ARG A 66 -13.88 -19.37 -1.45
C ARG A 66 -12.97 -18.40 -0.71
N LYS A 67 -12.83 -17.19 -1.24
CA LYS A 67 -12.27 -16.03 -0.52
C LYS A 67 -13.40 -15.19 0.04
N PRO A 68 -13.27 -14.63 1.25
CA PRO A 68 -14.19 -13.61 1.74
C PRO A 68 -14.25 -12.41 0.78
N VAL A 69 -15.46 -11.86 0.59
CA VAL A 69 -15.68 -10.68 -0.25
C VAL A 69 -15.68 -9.44 0.62
N ILE A 70 -14.81 -8.48 0.31
CA ILE A 70 -14.78 -7.19 1.02
C ILE A 70 -15.51 -6.15 0.18
N ARG A 71 -16.49 -5.47 0.77
CA ARG A 71 -17.23 -4.36 0.17
C ARG A 71 -17.10 -3.12 1.04
N ILE A 72 -16.65 -2.02 0.46
CA ILE A 72 -16.56 -0.74 1.15
C ILE A 72 -17.39 0.26 0.35
N ARG A 73 -18.41 0.83 0.97
CA ARG A 73 -19.40 1.75 0.41
C ARG A 73 -20.07 1.12 -0.80
N GLY A 74 -20.51 -0.13 -0.63
CA GLY A 74 -21.08 -0.96 -1.69
C GLY A 74 -20.09 -1.44 -2.76
N ARG A 75 -18.86 -0.91 -2.82
CA ARG A 75 -17.88 -1.27 -3.85
C ARG A 75 -17.07 -2.48 -3.43
N ARG A 76 -17.01 -3.50 -4.28
CA ARG A 76 -16.13 -4.67 -4.06
C ARG A 76 -14.66 -4.28 -4.18
N MET A 77 -13.89 -4.55 -3.13
CA MET A 77 -12.44 -4.37 -3.09
C MET A 77 -11.75 -5.56 -3.77
N LEU A 78 -10.73 -5.27 -4.56
CA LEU A 78 -9.94 -6.27 -5.30
C LEU A 78 -8.58 -6.53 -4.66
N TYR A 79 -8.05 -5.51 -3.98
CA TYR A 79 -6.75 -5.56 -3.32
C TYR A 79 -6.85 -4.93 -1.94
N CYS A 80 -6.03 -5.42 -1.02
CA CYS A 80 -5.82 -4.80 0.28
C CYS A 80 -4.32 -4.50 0.44
N ILE A 81 -3.96 -3.22 0.52
CA ILE A 81 -2.62 -2.77 0.90
C ILE A 81 -2.61 -2.57 2.41
N THR A 82 -1.74 -3.31 3.11
CA THR A 82 -1.49 -3.13 4.54
C THR A 82 -0.20 -2.34 4.73
N LEU A 83 -0.31 -1.12 5.24
CA LEU A 83 0.80 -0.29 5.69
C LEU A 83 1.30 -0.83 7.03
N ARG A 84 2.61 -1.08 7.13
CA ARG A 84 3.25 -1.70 8.29
C ARG A 84 3.90 -0.64 9.17
N PRO A 85 4.31 -0.95 10.41
CA PRO A 85 4.90 0.04 11.32
C PRO A 85 6.09 0.81 10.73
N LEU A 86 6.97 0.15 9.97
CA LEU A 86 8.12 0.80 9.30
C LEU A 86 7.72 1.84 8.24
N PHE A 87 6.50 1.78 7.69
CA PHE A 87 5.99 2.83 6.81
C PHE A 87 5.69 4.11 7.60
N PHE A 88 5.14 3.98 8.81
CA PHE A 88 4.82 5.12 9.66
C PHE A 88 6.07 5.64 10.38
N ARG A 89 6.90 4.72 10.88
CA ARG A 89 8.08 4.98 11.70
C ARG A 89 9.36 4.84 10.86
N GLY A 90 10.07 5.95 10.65
CA GLY A 90 11.41 5.91 10.05
C GLY A 90 11.43 5.82 8.52
N SER A 91 10.33 6.14 7.85
CA SER A 91 10.31 6.32 6.40
C SER A 91 10.26 7.80 6.04
N THR A 92 11.07 8.21 5.06
CA THR A 92 10.95 9.51 4.42
C THR A 92 9.69 9.56 3.54
N ALA A 93 9.27 10.74 3.10
CA ALA A 93 8.16 10.88 2.16
C ALA A 93 8.41 10.08 0.86
N GLN A 94 9.64 10.12 0.33
CA GLN A 94 10.07 9.33 -0.82
C GLN A 94 9.96 7.82 -0.56
N ALA A 95 10.43 7.33 0.59
CA ALA A 95 10.35 5.91 0.92
C ALA A 95 8.89 5.41 1.04
N ARG A 96 7.98 6.26 1.54
CA ARG A 96 6.54 5.97 1.58
C ARG A 96 5.92 5.90 0.19
N LEU A 97 6.25 6.87 -0.67
CA LEU A 97 5.83 6.89 -2.07
C LEU A 97 6.33 5.65 -2.82
N GLU A 98 7.62 5.32 -2.67
CA GLU A 98 8.22 4.12 -3.26
C GLU A 98 7.52 2.85 -2.77
N THR A 99 7.19 2.77 -1.49
CA THR A 99 6.42 1.65 -0.94
C THR A 99 5.05 1.53 -1.61
N VAL A 100 4.33 2.63 -1.84
CA VAL A 100 3.03 2.56 -2.53
C VAL A 100 3.20 2.10 -3.98
N LEU A 101 4.15 2.68 -4.73
CA LEU A 101 4.45 2.23 -6.10
C LEU A 101 4.86 0.75 -6.15
N HIS A 102 5.64 0.29 -5.18
CA HIS A 102 6.04 -1.11 -5.03
C HIS A 102 4.83 -2.02 -4.91
N GLU A 103 3.90 -1.73 -4.00
CA GLU A 103 2.70 -2.53 -3.82
C GLU A 103 1.79 -2.51 -5.06
N LEU A 104 1.68 -1.36 -5.72
CA LEU A 104 0.95 -1.24 -6.98
C LEU A 104 1.60 -2.03 -8.12
N PHE A 105 2.92 -2.15 -8.13
CA PHE A 105 3.65 -2.86 -9.18
C PHE A 105 3.36 -4.36 -9.17
N HIS A 106 3.08 -4.95 -7.99
CA HIS A 106 2.68 -6.35 -7.84
C HIS A 106 1.29 -6.67 -8.41
N LEU A 107 0.44 -5.67 -8.63
CA LEU A 107 -0.93 -5.87 -9.11
C LEU A 107 -0.95 -6.46 -10.52
N SER A 108 -1.93 -7.32 -10.79
CA SER A 108 -2.22 -7.80 -12.14
C SER A 108 -2.50 -6.63 -13.08
N ARG A 109 -1.91 -6.66 -14.28
CA ARG A 109 -2.14 -5.66 -15.34
C ARG A 109 -3.60 -5.63 -15.81
N ARG A 110 -4.34 -6.74 -15.65
CA ARG A 110 -5.80 -6.81 -15.92
C ARG A 110 -6.64 -6.23 -14.78
N PHE A 111 -6.00 -5.89 -13.66
CA PHE A 111 -6.63 -5.35 -12.45
C PHE A 111 -7.80 -6.22 -11.94
N ASP A 112 -7.62 -7.55 -11.96
CA ASP A 112 -8.66 -8.53 -11.69
C ASP A 112 -8.65 -9.05 -10.24
N GLY A 113 -7.98 -8.36 -9.32
CA GLY A 113 -7.86 -8.78 -7.92
C GLY A 113 -6.84 -9.90 -7.69
N THR A 114 -6.00 -10.22 -8.68
CA THR A 114 -4.83 -11.11 -8.54
C THR A 114 -3.50 -10.36 -8.66
N LEU A 115 -2.40 -11.01 -8.30
CA LEU A 115 -1.04 -10.46 -8.46
C LEU A 115 -0.42 -10.91 -9.78
N HIS A 116 0.35 -10.04 -10.41
CA HIS A 116 1.09 -10.37 -11.63
C HIS A 116 2.18 -11.41 -11.33
N SER A 117 2.24 -12.51 -12.09
CA SER A 117 3.21 -13.59 -11.89
C SER A 117 4.66 -13.10 -12.04
N GLY A 118 4.97 -12.42 -13.14
CA GLY A 118 6.31 -11.92 -13.45
C GLY A 118 6.75 -10.63 -12.75
N ARG A 119 5.97 -10.10 -11.78
CA ARG A 119 6.36 -8.90 -11.01
C ARG A 119 6.60 -9.19 -9.53
N ARG A 120 6.59 -10.47 -9.13
CA ARG A 120 6.89 -10.87 -7.75
C ARG A 120 8.39 -10.83 -7.48
N HIS A 121 8.77 -10.54 -6.24
CA HIS A 121 10.17 -10.64 -5.80
C HIS A 121 10.77 -12.01 -6.03
N ALA A 122 10.02 -13.09 -5.78
CA ALA A 122 10.48 -14.45 -6.02
C ALA A 122 10.83 -14.75 -7.49
N VAL A 123 10.30 -13.96 -8.43
CA VAL A 123 10.54 -14.13 -9.87
C VAL A 123 11.59 -13.14 -10.38
N LEU A 124 11.53 -11.88 -9.93
CA LEU A 124 12.42 -10.83 -10.41
C LEU A 124 13.73 -10.70 -9.62
N GLY A 125 13.78 -11.15 -8.36
CA GLY A 125 14.94 -10.97 -7.49
C GLY A 125 15.48 -9.53 -7.52
N LYS A 126 16.76 -9.38 -7.87
CA LYS A 126 17.45 -8.08 -7.98
C LYS A 126 16.87 -7.18 -9.09
N ASP A 127 16.25 -7.75 -10.11
CA ASP A 127 15.66 -7.02 -11.24
C ASP A 127 14.42 -6.23 -10.86
N PHE A 128 13.78 -6.60 -9.75
CA PHE A 128 12.61 -5.87 -9.24
C PHE A 128 12.96 -4.39 -9.01
N ALA A 129 14.06 -4.14 -8.29
CA ALA A 129 14.52 -2.79 -8.02
C ALA A 129 14.93 -2.07 -9.31
N ARG A 130 15.58 -2.77 -10.26
CA ARG A 130 15.95 -2.21 -11.56
C ARG A 130 14.74 -1.73 -12.36
N LYS A 131 13.62 -2.45 -12.31
CA LYS A 131 12.37 -2.08 -12.99
C LYS A 131 11.59 -0.98 -12.25
N LEU A 132 11.59 -0.98 -10.91
CA LEU A 132 10.81 -0.03 -10.13
C LEU A 132 11.46 1.35 -9.99
N ARG A 133 12.80 1.41 -9.82
CA ARG A 133 13.52 2.67 -9.57
C ARG A 133 13.28 3.75 -10.64
N PRO A 134 13.29 3.47 -11.96
CA PRO A 134 12.98 4.47 -12.97
C PRO A 134 11.57 5.06 -12.81
N LEU A 135 10.58 4.24 -12.46
CA LEU A 135 9.19 4.66 -12.26
C LEU A 135 9.08 5.59 -11.04
N VAL A 136 9.76 5.25 -9.94
CA VAL A 136 9.82 6.08 -8.73
C VAL A 136 10.45 7.44 -9.04
N ARG A 137 11.60 7.46 -9.71
CA ARG A 137 12.28 8.71 -10.10
C ARG A 137 11.42 9.59 -10.98
N ARG A 138 10.77 8.99 -12.00
CA ARG A 138 9.89 9.74 -12.90
C ARG A 138 8.69 10.32 -12.15
N TYR A 139 8.05 9.52 -11.31
CA TYR A 139 6.89 10.00 -10.55
C TYR A 139 7.24 11.08 -9.53
N LEU A 140 8.38 10.98 -8.85
CA LEU A 140 8.83 12.04 -7.92
C LEU A 140 8.93 13.42 -8.60
N LYS A 141 9.36 13.48 -9.86
CA LYS A 141 9.41 14.73 -10.65
C LYS A 141 8.02 15.31 -10.98
N MET A 142 6.99 14.48 -10.96
CA MET A 142 5.61 14.85 -11.33
C MET A 142 4.65 14.89 -10.13
N CYS A 143 5.14 14.48 -8.96
CA CYS A 143 4.34 14.32 -7.75
C CYS A 143 3.91 15.71 -7.26
N PRO A 144 2.61 15.96 -7.06
CA PRO A 144 2.13 17.22 -6.51
C PRO A 144 2.79 17.51 -5.14
N PRO A 145 3.35 18.71 -4.92
CA PRO A 145 4.05 19.05 -3.68
C PRO A 145 3.20 18.81 -2.42
N GLU A 146 1.89 19.04 -2.49
CA GLU A 146 0.96 18.83 -1.38
C GLU A 146 0.81 17.35 -1.01
N LEU A 147 0.90 16.43 -1.98
CA LEU A 147 0.91 15.00 -1.70
C LEU A 147 2.21 14.57 -1.04
N LEU A 148 3.35 15.11 -1.50
CA LEU A 148 4.64 14.81 -0.91
C LEU A 148 4.74 15.37 0.52
N SER A 149 4.25 16.58 0.77
CA SER A 149 4.14 17.19 2.09
C SER A 149 3.23 16.40 3.03
N ALA A 150 2.09 15.91 2.55
CA ALA A 150 1.21 15.04 3.33
C ALA A 150 1.88 13.70 3.69
N LEU A 151 2.71 13.15 2.79
CA LEU A 151 3.54 11.98 3.07
C LEU A 151 4.72 12.31 3.99
N ALA A 152 5.17 13.56 4.08
CA ALA A 152 6.27 13.99 4.94
C ALA A 152 5.86 14.31 6.39
N LEU A 153 4.55 14.33 6.67
CA LEU A 153 4.01 14.66 8.00
C LEU A 153 4.71 13.88 9.12
N THR A 154 5.10 14.59 10.17
CA THR A 154 5.48 14.03 11.47
C THR A 154 4.40 14.40 12.48
N GLY A 155 3.76 13.40 13.09
CA GLY A 155 2.61 13.60 13.97
C GLY A 155 1.64 12.43 13.94
N GLU A 156 0.46 12.62 14.51
CA GLU A 156 -0.59 11.60 14.55
C GLU A 156 -1.53 11.71 13.35
N VAL A 157 -1.82 10.57 12.73
CA VAL A 157 -2.85 10.43 11.71
C VAL A 157 -3.86 9.37 12.11
N ARG A 158 -5.08 9.47 11.58
CA ARG A 158 -6.02 8.37 11.62
C ARG A 158 -5.92 7.56 10.34
N VAL A 159 -5.95 6.23 10.48
CA VAL A 159 -5.85 5.28 9.37
C VAL A 159 -6.74 4.08 9.66
N LEU A 160 -7.40 3.54 8.63
CA LEU A 160 -8.23 2.34 8.78
C LEU A 160 -7.40 1.16 9.27
N GLN A 161 -7.95 0.38 10.18
CA GLN A 161 -7.43 -0.88 10.68
C GLN A 161 -8.56 -1.91 10.67
N TRP A 162 -8.20 -3.20 10.65
CA TRP A 162 -9.19 -4.28 10.77
C TRP A 162 -9.63 -4.41 12.22
N LEU A 163 -10.93 -4.26 12.47
CA LEU A 163 -11.56 -4.72 13.71
C LEU A 163 -11.63 -6.25 13.70
N GLU A 164 -12.16 -6.81 12.62
CA GLU A 164 -12.18 -8.25 12.35
C GLU A 164 -11.45 -8.49 11.01
N ARG A 165 -10.30 -9.16 11.06
CA ARG A 165 -9.50 -9.39 9.85
C ARG A 165 -10.09 -10.52 9.01
N PRO A 166 -10.27 -10.33 7.69
CA PRO A 166 -10.71 -11.39 6.79
C PRO A 166 -9.76 -12.59 6.81
N GLY A 167 -10.33 -13.76 7.07
CA GLY A 167 -9.63 -15.03 7.07
C GLY A 167 -8.99 -15.40 5.72
N PRO A 168 -8.30 -16.56 5.66
CA PRO A 168 -7.79 -17.12 4.42
C PRO A 168 -8.94 -17.59 3.51
N ALA A 169 -8.58 -18.14 2.34
CA ALA A 169 -9.55 -18.87 1.55
C ALA A 169 -9.98 -20.15 2.30
N TYR A 170 -11.26 -20.49 2.24
CA TYR A 170 -11.86 -21.61 2.95
C TYR A 170 -12.62 -22.53 1.99
N VAL A 171 -12.82 -23.79 2.39
CA VAL A 171 -13.70 -24.71 1.67
C VAL A 171 -15.08 -24.69 2.36
N PRO A 172 -16.20 -24.57 1.64
CA PRO A 172 -17.51 -24.67 2.25
C PRO A 172 -17.69 -25.99 3.01
N GLY A 173 -18.26 -25.95 4.22
CA GLY A 173 -18.50 -27.12 5.05
C GLY A 173 -17.34 -27.53 5.98
N THR A 174 -16.12 -27.03 5.78
CA THR A 174 -14.97 -27.41 6.63
C THR A 174 -14.86 -26.63 7.94
N HIS A 175 -15.66 -25.57 8.12
CA HIS A 175 -15.65 -24.73 9.31
C HIS A 175 -17.08 -24.34 9.71
N ARG A 176 -17.39 -24.42 11.01
CA ARG A 176 -18.73 -24.12 11.56
C ARG A 176 -19.20 -22.68 11.32
N ARG A 177 -18.30 -21.68 11.35
CA ARG A 177 -18.63 -20.27 11.14
C ARG A 177 -17.52 -19.55 10.38
N VAL A 178 -17.79 -19.13 9.15
CA VAL A 178 -16.88 -18.28 8.36
C VAL A 178 -17.66 -17.09 7.82
N ARG A 179 -17.24 -15.87 8.17
CA ARG A 179 -17.81 -14.65 7.59
C ARG A 179 -17.48 -14.59 6.11
N LYS A 180 -18.51 -14.51 5.28
CA LYS A 180 -18.38 -14.52 3.81
C LYS A 180 -18.19 -13.11 3.23
N VAL A 181 -18.73 -12.10 3.90
CA VAL A 181 -18.71 -10.70 3.45
C VAL A 181 -18.21 -9.81 4.58
N TYR A 182 -17.26 -8.93 4.27
CA TYR A 182 -16.71 -7.93 5.18
C TYR A 182 -17.06 -6.53 4.66
N THR A 183 -17.51 -5.67 5.56
CA THR A 183 -17.92 -4.28 5.29
C THR A 183 -17.09 -3.31 6.13
N GLU A 184 -17.46 -2.03 6.09
CA GLU A 184 -16.94 -1.03 7.03
C GLU A 184 -17.15 -1.39 8.49
N ASP A 185 -18.14 -2.23 8.81
CA ASP A 185 -18.44 -2.66 10.18
C ASP A 185 -17.31 -3.52 10.78
N GLN A 186 -16.42 -4.05 9.94
CA GLN A 186 -15.21 -4.76 10.36
C GLN A 186 -13.96 -3.90 10.28
N LEU A 187 -14.11 -2.58 10.16
CA LEU A 187 -13.02 -1.61 10.14
C LEU A 187 -13.24 -0.56 11.22
N TYR A 188 -12.15 0.04 11.68
CA TYR A 188 -12.19 1.23 12.51
C TYR A 188 -11.04 2.16 12.14
N TYR A 189 -11.13 3.42 12.55
CA TYR A 189 -10.01 4.36 12.44
C TYR A 189 -9.11 4.24 13.68
N GLY A 190 -7.95 3.62 13.50
CA GLY A 190 -6.88 3.64 14.50
C GLY A 190 -5.99 4.88 14.35
N ILE A 191 -5.28 5.23 15.42
CA ILE A 191 -4.27 6.29 15.41
C ILE A 191 -2.91 5.67 15.09
N ALA A 192 -2.17 6.28 14.17
CA ALA A 192 -0.78 5.93 13.87
C ALA A 192 0.10 7.17 14.00
N ARG A 193 1.22 7.04 14.71
CA ARG A 193 2.23 8.12 14.80
C ARG A 193 3.21 8.01 13.64
N MET A 194 3.17 8.98 12.74
CA MET A 194 4.15 9.16 11.69
C MET A 194 5.40 9.85 12.24
N VAL A 195 6.56 9.25 11.98
CA VAL A 195 7.87 9.83 12.27
C VAL A 195 8.64 9.85 10.97
N THR A 196 8.85 11.05 10.44
CA THR A 196 9.55 11.27 9.17
C THR A 196 10.96 11.78 9.47
N PRO A 197 12.00 10.98 9.20
CA PRO A 197 13.37 11.47 9.29
C PRO A 197 13.58 12.62 8.31
N LYS A 198 14.33 13.64 8.73
CA LYS A 198 14.84 14.65 7.79
C LYS A 198 15.72 13.94 6.75
N PRO A 199 15.73 14.39 5.48
CA PRO A 199 16.70 13.92 4.51
C PRO A 199 18.10 14.08 5.12
N ARG A 200 18.92 13.02 5.08
CA ARG A 200 20.35 13.19 5.37
C ARG A 200 20.92 14.03 4.24
N VAL A 201 21.35 15.25 4.54
CA VAL A 201 22.24 16.00 3.66
C VAL A 201 23.46 15.10 3.45
N PRO A 202 23.88 14.81 2.21
CA PRO A 202 25.16 14.16 1.99
C PRO A 202 26.21 14.97 2.75
N ARG A 203 27.01 14.33 3.60
CA ARG A 203 28.20 15.00 4.12
C ARG A 203 29.06 15.28 2.89
N GLU A 204 29.04 16.52 2.39
CA GLU A 204 30.13 17.02 1.58
C GLU A 204 31.39 16.74 2.39
N ALA A 205 32.33 16.06 1.73
CA ALA A 205 33.60 15.74 2.33
C ALA A 205 34.24 17.08 2.72
N VAL A 206 34.23 17.38 4.01
CA VAL A 206 35.11 18.38 4.62
C VAL A 206 36.51 17.80 4.51
N VAL A 207 37.06 17.79 3.29
CA VAL A 207 38.49 17.66 3.06
C VAL A 207 39.04 18.99 3.53
N ARG A 208 39.49 19.00 4.78
CA ARG A 208 40.27 20.07 5.35
C ARG A 208 41.42 20.38 4.39
N LEU A 209 41.42 21.58 3.83
CA LEU A 209 42.64 22.28 3.48
C LEU A 209 43.50 22.32 4.75
N LYS A 210 44.41 21.37 4.91
CA LYS A 210 45.62 21.58 5.68
C LYS A 210 46.63 22.19 4.72
N VAL A 211 46.61 23.52 4.68
CA VAL A 211 47.77 24.31 4.28
C VAL A 211 48.48 24.69 5.58
N HIS A 212 49.81 24.73 5.49
CA HIS A 212 50.83 24.94 6.53
C HIS A 212 51.36 23.64 7.14
#